data_AF-A0A8E7EKB2-F1
#
_entry.id   AF-A0A8E7EKB2-F1
#
_cell.length_a   1.000
_cell.length_b   1.000
_cell.length_c   1.000
_cell.angle_alpha   90.00
_cell.angle_beta   90.00
_cell.angle_gamma   90.00
#
_symmetry.space_group_name_H-M   'P 1'
#
loop_
_entity.id
_entity.type
_entity.pdbx_description
1 polymer ?
#
loop_
_entity_poly.entity_id
_entity_poly.type
_entity_poly.pdbx_seq_one_letter_code
_entity_poly.pdbx_strand_id
1 'polypeptide(L)'
;MKCSYKNSEDPGFSRYTAETMLPLLSQLEQELSGVRSSDDIEYVHRARVATRRLRACFTIFSSSLPSAHAKQWRKKIRNLTKALGEARDLDVQITFVHEYFEKKVTDSGNEPLFFHYHEEEFRVPTDTTYPNQEESVECHPCERKPGVWPYAETIDHKRPGLECLLFRLVQRRLMIQPDVVKVVNTLEESGDLEAIATCLHEQKIKAELADTGESSHYAYEQAFLHIMTAMQDLFWYEPWLSDPDMIHRHHEMRIAAKRLRYTLESFSGLFECGLKSEIKMFKSLQDVLGDMHDCDVWIEKIPYFIKDEKERALDYFGNPDFFSWLEPGFLDLLENRKKKRTELFRELQNLWNSMKEEGFWIRLEEKISIPVQYSFQEQCEQDPKGPVKIALISDVHANLPALEAVLFDAKERGASAVFNAGDSIGYGAFPDEVMTLLRSSHVLSVIGNYDRSVLSKKWKTGRPKSRDKQIAMRYAYHHLSRENRAYLAALPRQHRFRVRGTSILVTHGSPGSLNEYLVQETPETRFREIAQKSMADIIVTGHAHIPSMRQVDGVWFVNCGSVGRTEDGDPRACYALLSLDPFSIVHVRVSYDISRAIDALRKRHLPDSFRRIISEGKPLDVVSEPEDSL
;
A
#
# COMPACT_ATOMS: atom_id res chain seq x y z
N MET A 1 -11.14 -29.48 17.83
CA MET A 1 -11.72 -29.00 16.56
C MET A 1 -10.58 -28.53 15.67
N LYS A 2 -10.41 -29.10 14.47
CA LYS A 2 -9.39 -28.64 13.52
C LYS A 2 -9.94 -27.39 12.84
N CYS A 3 -9.39 -26.22 13.16
CA CYS A 3 -9.65 -25.00 12.40
C CYS A 3 -8.92 -25.14 11.06
N SER A 4 -9.58 -25.77 10.08
CA SER A 4 -9.08 -25.95 8.72
C SER A 4 -9.83 -25.05 7.75
N TYR A 5 -9.89 -23.75 8.02
CA TYR A 5 -10.20 -22.82 6.96
C TYR A 5 -8.91 -22.64 6.17
N LYS A 6 -8.91 -23.05 4.89
CA LYS A 6 -7.96 -22.44 3.95
C LYS A 6 -8.21 -20.94 4.07
N ASN A 7 -7.18 -20.14 4.34
CA ASN A 7 -7.29 -18.68 4.52
C ASN A 7 -8.02 -17.93 3.37
N SER A 8 -8.34 -18.60 2.25
CA SER A 8 -9.20 -18.11 1.17
C SER A 8 -10.72 -18.23 1.41
N GLU A 9 -11.16 -18.77 2.54
CA GLU A 9 -12.59 -19.08 2.80
C GLU A 9 -13.07 -18.59 4.19
N ASP A 10 -12.44 -17.55 4.75
CA ASP A 10 -12.93 -16.96 6.01
C ASP A 10 -14.31 -16.31 5.80
N PRO A 11 -15.38 -16.78 6.48
CA PRO A 11 -16.73 -16.27 6.24
C PRO A 11 -16.91 -14.81 6.66
N GLY A 12 -16.32 -14.40 7.80
CA GLY A 12 -16.41 -13.01 8.27
C GLY A 12 -15.74 -12.02 7.30
N PHE A 13 -14.58 -12.35 6.77
CA PHE A 13 -13.90 -11.54 5.76
C PHE A 13 -14.63 -11.54 4.41
N SER A 14 -15.29 -12.64 4.07
CA SER A 14 -16.16 -12.70 2.87
C SER A 14 -17.38 -11.79 3.02
N ARG A 15 -18.02 -11.77 4.20
CA ARG A 15 -19.09 -10.81 4.53
C ARG A 15 -18.60 -9.37 4.44
N TYR A 16 -17.47 -9.07 5.08
CA TYR A 16 -16.85 -7.75 5.04
C TYR A 16 -16.54 -7.28 3.61
N THR A 17 -16.03 -8.20 2.77
CA THR A 17 -15.77 -7.95 1.35
C THR A 17 -17.05 -7.53 0.62
N ALA A 18 -18.15 -8.28 0.82
CA ALA A 18 -19.43 -7.98 0.20
C ALA A 18 -20.01 -6.63 0.66
N GLU A 19 -19.99 -6.36 1.96
CA GLU A 19 -20.49 -5.10 2.54
C GLU A 19 -19.68 -3.89 2.09
N THR A 20 -18.39 -4.07 1.80
CA THR A 20 -17.53 -3.02 1.26
C THR A 20 -17.76 -2.78 -0.24
N MET A 21 -17.93 -3.85 -1.03
CA MET A 21 -17.99 -3.76 -2.49
C MET A 21 -19.39 -3.47 -3.05
N LEU A 22 -20.47 -3.99 -2.44
CA LEU A 22 -21.83 -3.82 -2.92
C LEU A 22 -22.27 -2.35 -3.04
N PRO A 23 -22.00 -1.45 -2.06
CA PRO A 23 -22.34 -0.04 -2.21
C PRO A 23 -21.61 0.64 -3.36
N LEU A 24 -20.36 0.24 -3.64
CA LEU A 24 -19.56 0.79 -4.74
C LEU A 24 -20.09 0.35 -6.11
N LEU A 25 -20.59 -0.88 -6.23
CA LEU A 25 -21.24 -1.38 -7.45
C LEU A 25 -22.56 -0.64 -7.70
N SER A 26 -23.42 -0.53 -6.68
CA SER A 26 -24.69 0.19 -6.81
C SER A 26 -24.47 1.65 -7.17
N GLN A 27 -23.49 2.31 -6.54
CA GLN A 27 -23.10 3.67 -6.91
C GLN A 27 -22.64 3.75 -8.37
N LEU A 28 -21.80 2.80 -8.84
CA LEU A 28 -21.35 2.82 -10.22
C LEU A 28 -22.54 2.72 -11.20
N GLU A 29 -23.44 1.75 -11.00
CA GLU A 29 -24.61 1.54 -11.85
C GLU A 29 -25.51 2.77 -11.96
N GLN A 30 -25.75 3.47 -10.84
CA GLN A 30 -26.56 4.69 -10.82
C GLN A 30 -25.97 5.83 -11.66
N GLU A 31 -24.65 5.89 -11.82
CA GLU A 31 -23.98 6.96 -12.55
C GLU A 31 -23.83 6.65 -14.05
N LEU A 32 -23.92 5.38 -14.48
CA LEU A 32 -23.65 4.99 -15.88
C LEU A 32 -24.64 5.60 -16.88
N SER A 33 -25.90 5.82 -16.49
CA SER A 33 -26.89 6.52 -17.33
C SER A 33 -26.46 7.96 -17.61
N GLY A 34 -26.08 8.71 -16.59
CA GLY A 34 -25.61 10.10 -16.73
C GLY A 34 -24.26 10.22 -17.42
N VAL A 35 -23.38 9.21 -17.32
CA VAL A 35 -22.15 9.15 -18.11
C VAL A 35 -22.44 9.09 -19.61
N ARG A 36 -23.52 8.41 -20.03
CA ARG A 36 -23.90 8.29 -21.44
C ARG A 36 -24.46 9.57 -22.00
N SER A 37 -25.38 10.21 -21.27
CA SER A 37 -25.98 11.48 -21.70
C SER A 37 -24.98 12.64 -21.65
N SER A 38 -23.96 12.57 -20.79
CA SER A 38 -22.96 13.62 -20.61
C SER A 38 -23.55 14.97 -20.16
N ASP A 39 -24.73 14.96 -19.52
CA ASP A 39 -25.43 16.17 -19.09
C ASP A 39 -24.69 16.92 -17.96
N ASP A 40 -23.94 16.19 -17.15
CA ASP A 40 -23.17 16.72 -16.02
C ASP A 40 -21.83 15.97 -15.88
N ILE A 41 -20.73 16.73 -15.85
CA ILE A 41 -19.36 16.23 -15.68
C ILE A 41 -19.17 15.46 -14.36
N GLU A 42 -20.06 15.66 -13.37
CA GLU A 42 -19.99 14.97 -12.09
C GLU A 42 -20.41 13.50 -12.17
N TYR A 43 -21.23 13.08 -13.16
CA TYR A 43 -21.49 11.66 -13.41
C TYR A 43 -20.20 10.92 -13.76
N VAL A 44 -19.39 11.49 -14.66
CA VAL A 44 -18.06 10.95 -15.03
C VAL A 44 -17.14 10.95 -13.81
N HIS A 45 -17.17 12.00 -12.98
CA HIS A 45 -16.39 12.06 -11.75
C HIS A 45 -16.72 10.91 -10.78
N ARG A 46 -18.00 10.79 -10.41
CA ARG A 46 -18.47 9.81 -9.42
C ARG A 46 -18.28 8.38 -9.92
N ALA A 47 -18.59 8.10 -11.19
CA ALA A 47 -18.30 6.80 -11.82
C ALA A 47 -16.80 6.47 -11.81
N ARG A 48 -15.93 7.45 -12.12
CA ARG A 48 -14.47 7.26 -12.09
C ARG A 48 -13.97 6.96 -10.67
N VAL A 49 -14.51 7.63 -9.66
CA VAL A 49 -14.17 7.38 -8.25
C VAL A 49 -14.60 5.97 -7.84
N ALA A 50 -15.84 5.57 -8.14
CA ALA A 50 -16.36 4.23 -7.83
C ALA A 50 -15.52 3.13 -8.48
N THR A 51 -15.21 3.24 -9.78
CA THR A 51 -14.39 2.23 -10.49
C THR A 51 -12.96 2.14 -9.94
N ARG A 52 -12.34 3.26 -9.51
CA ARG A 52 -11.02 3.24 -8.86
C ARG A 52 -11.04 2.50 -7.53
N ARG A 53 -12.06 2.74 -6.69
CA ARG A 53 -12.24 2.03 -5.42
C ARG A 53 -12.53 0.55 -5.63
N LEU A 54 -13.38 0.19 -6.58
CA LEU A 54 -13.61 -1.21 -6.97
C LEU A 54 -12.32 -1.90 -7.41
N ARG A 55 -11.47 -1.25 -8.20
CA ARG A 55 -10.16 -1.81 -8.59
C ARG A 55 -9.23 -2.07 -7.39
N ALA A 56 -9.25 -1.19 -6.39
CA ALA A 56 -8.53 -1.40 -5.14
C ALA A 56 -9.10 -2.63 -4.41
N CYS A 57 -10.42 -2.69 -4.26
CA CYS A 57 -11.14 -3.82 -3.64
C CYS A 57 -10.82 -5.16 -4.32
N PHE A 58 -10.84 -5.24 -5.66
CA PHE A 58 -10.43 -6.45 -6.41
C PHE A 58 -8.99 -6.90 -6.14
N THR A 59 -8.14 -6.01 -5.62
CA THR A 59 -6.76 -6.34 -5.25
C THR A 59 -6.69 -6.78 -3.80
N ILE A 60 -7.35 -6.05 -2.91
CA ILE A 60 -7.40 -6.29 -1.46
C ILE A 60 -8.13 -7.60 -1.16
N PHE A 61 -9.36 -7.75 -1.66
CA PHE A 61 -10.22 -8.90 -1.40
C PHE A 61 -10.03 -10.04 -2.40
N SER A 62 -8.86 -10.12 -3.03
CA SER A 62 -8.60 -11.12 -4.07
C SER A 62 -8.68 -12.57 -3.56
N SER A 63 -8.45 -12.79 -2.27
CA SER A 63 -8.58 -14.09 -1.60
C SER A 63 -10.03 -14.52 -1.39
N SER A 64 -10.97 -13.57 -1.25
CA SER A 64 -12.40 -13.82 -1.08
C SER A 64 -13.14 -13.99 -2.41
N LEU A 65 -12.57 -13.51 -3.52
CA LEU A 65 -13.25 -13.52 -4.82
C LEU A 65 -12.91 -14.77 -5.66
N PRO A 66 -13.84 -15.29 -6.47
CA PRO A 66 -13.60 -16.46 -7.31
C PRO A 66 -12.52 -16.17 -8.36
N SER A 67 -11.35 -16.81 -8.22
CA SER A 67 -10.14 -16.52 -9.00
C SER A 67 -10.32 -16.61 -10.53
N ALA A 68 -11.20 -17.50 -11.01
CA ALA A 68 -11.50 -17.68 -12.43
C ALA A 68 -12.15 -16.42 -13.06
N HIS A 69 -13.16 -15.85 -12.42
CA HIS A 69 -13.95 -14.73 -12.96
C HIS A 69 -13.40 -13.36 -12.52
N ALA A 70 -12.83 -13.26 -11.31
CA ALA A 70 -12.32 -12.01 -10.76
C ALA A 70 -11.29 -11.31 -11.65
N LYS A 71 -10.46 -12.08 -12.37
CA LYS A 71 -9.47 -11.53 -13.30
C LYS A 71 -10.13 -10.82 -14.50
N GLN A 72 -11.22 -11.39 -15.02
CA GLN A 72 -12.00 -10.82 -16.13
C GLN A 72 -12.73 -9.56 -15.66
N TRP A 73 -13.46 -9.63 -14.55
CA TRP A 73 -14.17 -8.49 -13.97
C TRP A 73 -13.23 -7.31 -13.70
N ARG A 74 -12.07 -7.59 -13.08
CA ARG A 74 -11.04 -6.57 -12.84
C ARG A 74 -10.51 -5.95 -14.13
N LYS A 75 -10.43 -6.70 -15.24
CA LYS A 75 -10.01 -6.17 -16.56
C LYS A 75 -11.09 -5.25 -17.13
N LYS A 76 -12.36 -5.62 -17.04
CA LYS A 76 -13.50 -4.84 -17.53
C LYS A 76 -13.64 -3.51 -16.79
N ILE A 77 -13.63 -3.55 -15.45
CA ILE A 77 -13.63 -2.34 -14.63
C ILE A 77 -12.40 -1.46 -14.91
N ARG A 78 -11.22 -2.06 -15.18
CA ARG A 78 -10.02 -1.29 -15.56
C ARG A 78 -10.20 -0.56 -16.88
N ASN A 79 -10.78 -1.20 -17.89
CA ASN A 79 -11.05 -0.57 -19.18
C ASN A 79 -12.00 0.61 -19.01
N LEU A 80 -13.07 0.44 -18.23
CA LEU A 80 -13.99 1.53 -17.89
C LEU A 80 -13.26 2.66 -17.14
N THR A 81 -12.45 2.36 -16.12
CA THR A 81 -11.66 3.37 -15.41
C THR A 81 -10.73 4.15 -16.34
N LYS A 82 -10.20 3.52 -17.39
CA LYS A 82 -9.33 4.17 -18.37
C LYS A 82 -10.12 5.17 -19.23
N ALA A 83 -11.24 4.74 -19.81
CA ALA A 83 -12.10 5.60 -20.62
C ALA A 83 -12.64 6.80 -19.82
N LEU A 84 -13.19 6.54 -18.62
CA LEU A 84 -13.63 7.61 -17.70
C LEU A 84 -12.47 8.50 -17.23
N GLY A 85 -11.25 7.96 -17.18
CA GLY A 85 -10.04 8.70 -16.85
C GLY A 85 -9.73 9.76 -17.91
N GLU A 86 -9.68 9.34 -19.17
CA GLU A 86 -9.42 10.23 -20.31
C GLU A 86 -10.46 11.35 -20.42
N ALA A 87 -11.75 11.02 -20.23
CA ALA A 87 -12.84 12.01 -20.18
C ALA A 87 -12.68 12.99 -19.02
N ARG A 88 -12.54 12.50 -17.78
CA ARG A 88 -12.45 13.38 -16.61
C ARG A 88 -11.21 14.26 -16.63
N ASP A 89 -10.09 13.77 -17.18
CA ASP A 89 -8.86 14.55 -17.24
C ASP A 89 -9.02 15.73 -18.22
N LEU A 90 -9.84 15.60 -19.28
CA LEU A 90 -10.23 16.74 -20.13
C LEU A 90 -11.24 17.65 -19.43
N ASP A 91 -12.28 17.12 -18.77
CA ASP A 91 -13.25 17.94 -18.02
C ASP A 91 -12.53 18.85 -17.01
N VAL A 92 -11.58 18.28 -16.24
CA VAL A 92 -10.78 19.03 -15.26
C VAL A 92 -9.90 20.09 -15.93
N GLN A 93 -9.29 19.77 -17.09
CA GLN A 93 -8.49 20.74 -17.83
C GLN A 93 -9.35 21.90 -18.38
N ILE A 94 -10.53 21.61 -18.91
CA ILE A 94 -11.50 22.60 -19.41
C ILE A 94 -11.91 23.53 -18.27
N THR A 95 -12.41 22.98 -17.15
CA THR A 95 -12.80 23.77 -15.97
C THR A 95 -11.65 24.64 -15.48
N PHE A 96 -10.45 24.08 -15.37
CA PHE A 96 -9.28 24.82 -14.92
C PHE A 96 -8.91 25.98 -15.86
N VAL A 97 -8.86 25.75 -17.18
CA VAL A 97 -8.51 26.80 -18.15
C VAL A 97 -9.59 27.89 -18.17
N HIS A 98 -10.86 27.50 -18.08
CA HIS A 98 -11.98 28.46 -17.98
C HIS A 98 -11.86 29.34 -16.73
N GLU A 99 -11.70 28.76 -15.55
CA GLU A 99 -11.50 29.54 -14.32
C GLU A 99 -10.23 30.39 -14.36
N TYR A 100 -9.16 29.90 -15.01
CA TYR A 100 -7.92 30.67 -15.18
C TYR A 100 -8.16 31.88 -16.09
N PHE A 101 -8.88 31.67 -17.19
CA PHE A 101 -9.28 32.69 -18.15
C PHE A 101 -10.07 33.81 -17.45
N GLU A 102 -11.15 33.47 -16.76
CA GLU A 102 -11.99 34.45 -16.03
C GLU A 102 -11.21 35.25 -14.98
N LYS A 103 -10.22 34.65 -14.33
CA LYS A 103 -9.41 35.32 -13.30
C LYS A 103 -8.28 36.18 -13.86
N LYS A 104 -7.85 35.96 -15.11
CA LYS A 104 -6.61 36.54 -15.65
C LYS A 104 -6.79 37.46 -16.85
N VAL A 105 -7.90 37.32 -17.57
CA VAL A 105 -8.27 38.19 -18.69
C VAL A 105 -9.14 39.31 -18.16
N THR A 106 -8.73 40.56 -18.39
CA THR A 106 -9.40 41.74 -17.80
C THR A 106 -10.24 42.58 -18.77
N ASP A 107 -10.25 42.22 -20.05
CA ASP A 107 -11.04 42.95 -21.05
C ASP A 107 -12.55 42.61 -20.97
N SER A 108 -13.40 43.56 -21.37
CA SER A 108 -14.84 43.55 -21.12
C SER A 108 -15.69 42.89 -22.23
N GLY A 109 -15.07 42.09 -23.11
CA GLY A 109 -15.78 41.42 -24.21
C GLY A 109 -16.38 40.09 -23.76
N ASN A 110 -17.70 39.92 -23.87
CA ASN A 110 -18.35 38.64 -23.55
C ASN A 110 -18.38 37.63 -24.72
N GLU A 111 -18.07 38.06 -25.95
CA GLU A 111 -18.07 37.19 -27.14
C GLU A 111 -16.66 36.64 -27.44
N PRO A 112 -16.53 35.37 -27.88
CA PRO A 112 -15.24 34.81 -28.29
C PRO A 112 -14.60 35.64 -29.41
N LEU A 113 -13.28 35.88 -29.34
CA LEU A 113 -12.59 36.72 -30.33
C LEU A 113 -12.44 36.02 -31.69
N PHE A 114 -12.04 34.74 -31.66
CA PHE A 114 -11.70 33.96 -32.85
C PHE A 114 -12.37 32.58 -32.87
N PHE A 115 -12.78 32.10 -31.69
CA PHE A 115 -13.10 30.70 -31.42
C PHE A 115 -14.55 30.60 -30.95
N HIS A 116 -15.49 30.70 -31.88
CA HIS A 116 -16.92 30.66 -31.55
C HIS A 116 -17.35 29.26 -31.10
N TYR A 117 -18.17 29.25 -30.05
CA TYR A 117 -18.89 28.11 -29.53
C TYR A 117 -20.33 28.55 -29.23
N HIS A 118 -21.31 27.71 -29.57
CA HIS A 118 -22.66 27.89 -29.07
C HIS A 118 -22.77 27.17 -27.72
N GLU A 119 -23.14 27.86 -26.64
CA GLU A 119 -23.34 27.27 -25.30
C GLU A 119 -24.33 26.08 -25.30
N GLU A 120 -25.23 26.02 -26.28
CA GLU A 120 -26.16 24.89 -26.48
C GLU A 120 -25.46 23.58 -26.89
N GLU A 121 -24.24 23.64 -27.44
CA GLU A 121 -23.42 22.46 -27.83
C GLU A 121 -22.78 21.75 -26.64
N PHE A 122 -22.89 22.29 -25.43
CA PHE A 122 -22.53 21.59 -24.19
C PHE A 122 -23.52 20.44 -23.86
N ARG A 123 -24.67 20.40 -24.54
CA ARG A 123 -25.62 19.28 -24.50
C ARG A 123 -25.41 18.40 -25.73
N VAL A 124 -25.03 17.14 -25.50
CA VAL A 124 -24.96 16.13 -26.56
C VAL A 124 -26.39 15.91 -27.09
N PRO A 125 -26.63 15.93 -28.42
CA PRO A 125 -27.96 15.74 -28.98
C PRO A 125 -28.57 14.40 -28.55
N THR A 126 -29.84 14.41 -28.15
CA THR A 126 -30.58 13.25 -27.65
C THR A 126 -30.99 12.24 -28.73
N ASP A 127 -30.61 12.45 -30.00
CA ASP A 127 -31.13 11.68 -31.13
C ASP A 127 -30.05 10.83 -31.81
N THR A 128 -30.29 9.51 -31.86
CA THR A 128 -29.39 8.48 -32.39
C THR A 128 -29.41 8.42 -33.92
N THR A 129 -29.15 9.54 -34.59
CA THR A 129 -28.90 9.57 -36.03
C THR A 129 -27.57 10.27 -36.29
N TYR A 130 -26.51 9.47 -36.45
CA TYR A 130 -25.25 9.93 -37.03
C TYR A 130 -25.51 10.32 -38.49
N PRO A 131 -25.23 11.56 -38.94
CA PRO A 131 -24.92 11.77 -40.34
C PRO A 131 -23.53 11.19 -40.57
N ASN A 132 -23.44 10.14 -41.40
CA ASN A 132 -22.19 9.78 -42.05
C ASN A 132 -21.82 10.94 -42.99
N GLN A 133 -21.06 11.92 -42.51
CA GLN A 133 -20.41 12.89 -43.38
C GLN A 133 -19.02 13.22 -42.84
N GLU A 134 -18.02 12.86 -43.63
CA GLU A 134 -16.75 13.59 -43.71
C GLU A 134 -17.06 15.03 -44.11
N GLU A 135 -17.59 15.83 -43.19
CA GLU A 135 -17.68 17.27 -43.34
C GLU A 135 -16.60 17.87 -42.45
N SER A 136 -15.51 18.27 -43.11
CA SER A 136 -14.63 19.30 -42.62
C SER A 136 -15.50 20.42 -42.05
N VAL A 137 -15.33 20.74 -40.77
CA VAL A 137 -15.84 21.99 -40.20
C VAL A 137 -15.15 23.11 -40.98
N GLU A 138 -15.79 23.60 -42.03
CA GLU A 138 -15.37 24.79 -42.74
C GLU A 138 -15.52 25.95 -41.74
N CYS A 139 -14.40 26.40 -41.18
CA CYS A 139 -14.32 27.75 -40.64
C CYS A 139 -14.64 28.69 -41.81
N HIS A 140 -15.83 29.32 -41.79
CA HIS A 140 -16.15 30.35 -42.76
C HIS A 140 -15.02 31.40 -42.79
N PRO A 141 -14.55 31.81 -43.99
CA PRO A 141 -13.49 32.79 -44.08
C PRO A 141 -13.99 34.09 -43.47
N CYS A 142 -13.35 34.51 -42.37
CA CYS A 142 -13.50 35.86 -41.89
C CYS A 142 -12.98 36.80 -42.98
N GLU A 143 -13.88 37.50 -43.68
CA GLU A 143 -13.57 38.44 -44.77
C GLU A 143 -12.73 39.67 -44.34
N ARG A 144 -12.25 39.71 -43.09
CA ARG A 144 -11.53 40.84 -42.54
C ARG A 144 -10.02 40.63 -42.70
N LYS A 145 -9.39 41.53 -43.47
CA LYS A 145 -7.94 41.54 -43.73
C LYS A 145 -7.14 41.52 -42.41
N PRO A 146 -6.05 40.73 -42.31
CA PRO A 146 -5.15 40.80 -41.17
C PRO A 146 -4.39 42.14 -41.22
N GLY A 147 -4.51 42.95 -40.15
CA GLY A 147 -3.59 44.08 -39.95
C GLY A 147 -4.18 45.37 -39.38
N VAL A 148 -5.49 45.62 -39.44
CA VAL A 148 -6.09 46.81 -38.79
C VAL A 148 -7.45 46.43 -38.22
N TRP A 149 -7.47 46.12 -36.92
CA TRP A 149 -8.69 45.79 -36.18
C TRP A 149 -8.97 46.90 -35.15
N PRO A 150 -10.17 47.49 -35.12
CA PRO A 150 -10.45 48.73 -34.36
C PRO A 150 -10.30 48.63 -32.82
N TYR A 151 -9.99 47.44 -32.29
CA TYR A 151 -10.04 47.11 -30.86
C TYR A 151 -8.70 46.61 -30.30
N ALA A 152 -7.61 46.65 -31.08
CA ALA A 152 -6.32 46.07 -30.70
C ALA A 152 -5.66 46.67 -29.44
N GLU A 153 -6.00 47.92 -29.07
CA GLU A 153 -5.46 48.58 -27.87
C GLU A 153 -6.20 48.21 -26.56
N THR A 154 -7.37 47.58 -26.66
CA THR A 154 -8.24 47.25 -25.50
C THR A 154 -8.32 45.76 -25.18
N ILE A 155 -7.73 44.89 -26.00
CA ILE A 155 -7.78 43.43 -25.86
C ILE A 155 -6.59 42.96 -25.02
N ASP A 156 -6.86 42.13 -24.01
CA ASP A 156 -5.82 41.47 -23.22
C ASP A 156 -5.08 40.47 -24.11
N HIS A 157 -3.77 40.66 -24.26
CA HIS A 157 -2.93 39.82 -25.12
C HIS A 157 -2.92 38.33 -24.74
N LYS A 158 -3.37 37.96 -23.53
CA LYS A 158 -3.48 36.56 -23.10
C LYS A 158 -4.73 35.87 -23.63
N ARG A 159 -5.78 36.64 -23.91
CA ARG A 159 -7.12 36.14 -24.26
C ARG A 159 -7.11 35.20 -25.48
N PRO A 160 -6.49 35.56 -26.63
CA PRO A 160 -6.58 34.73 -27.84
C PRO A 160 -5.99 33.33 -27.64
N GLY A 161 -4.85 33.23 -26.95
CA GLY A 161 -4.21 31.95 -26.66
C GLY A 161 -5.05 31.08 -25.72
N LEU A 162 -5.57 31.65 -24.64
CA LEU A 162 -6.37 30.89 -23.69
C LEU A 162 -7.71 30.42 -24.29
N GLU A 163 -8.37 31.25 -25.12
CA GLU A 163 -9.55 30.84 -25.89
C GLU A 163 -9.21 29.69 -26.84
N CYS A 164 -8.08 29.77 -27.56
CA CYS A 164 -7.62 28.69 -28.44
C CYS A 164 -7.41 27.38 -27.67
N LEU A 165 -6.75 27.43 -26.52
CA LEU A 165 -6.51 26.24 -25.69
C LEU A 165 -7.82 25.63 -25.21
N LEU A 166 -8.73 26.45 -24.67
CA LEU A 166 -10.04 26.02 -24.23
C LEU A 166 -10.82 25.38 -25.38
N PHE A 167 -10.78 26.01 -26.57
CA PHE A 167 -11.39 25.50 -27.78
C PHE A 167 -10.90 24.07 -28.09
N ARG A 168 -9.59 23.88 -28.16
CA ARG A 168 -9.02 22.57 -28.51
C ARG A 168 -9.36 21.48 -27.48
N LEU A 169 -9.45 21.83 -26.20
CA LEU A 169 -9.80 20.88 -25.14
C LEU A 169 -11.26 20.44 -25.22
N VAL A 170 -12.19 21.38 -25.46
CA VAL A 170 -13.63 21.09 -25.62
C VAL A 170 -13.85 20.17 -26.83
N GLN A 171 -13.26 20.51 -27.98
CA GLN A 171 -13.31 19.66 -29.18
C GLN A 171 -12.81 18.24 -28.90
N ARG A 172 -11.67 18.11 -28.20
CA ARG A 172 -11.13 16.81 -27.83
C ARG A 172 -12.06 16.02 -26.90
N ARG A 173 -12.72 16.70 -25.97
CA ARG A 173 -13.67 16.06 -25.04
C ARG A 173 -14.90 15.53 -25.76
N LEU A 174 -15.42 16.26 -26.74
CA LEU A 174 -16.52 15.82 -27.59
C LEU A 174 -16.13 14.60 -28.43
N MET A 175 -14.95 14.62 -29.05
CA MET A 175 -14.46 13.52 -29.89
C MET A 175 -14.32 12.18 -29.16
N ILE A 176 -14.00 12.16 -27.87
CA ILE A 176 -13.81 10.92 -27.11
C ILE A 176 -15.11 10.39 -26.46
N GLN A 177 -16.19 11.18 -26.43
CA GLN A 177 -17.45 10.77 -25.81
C GLN A 177 -18.03 9.47 -26.41
N PRO A 178 -18.02 9.27 -27.75
CA PRO A 178 -18.49 8.01 -28.35
C PRO A 178 -17.72 6.78 -27.85
N ASP A 179 -16.41 6.88 -27.64
CA ASP A 179 -15.59 5.80 -27.10
C ASP A 179 -15.94 5.48 -25.64
N VAL A 180 -16.22 6.52 -24.83
CA VAL A 180 -16.69 6.34 -23.44
C VAL A 180 -18.04 5.60 -23.43
N VAL A 181 -19.00 6.05 -24.24
CA VAL A 181 -20.33 5.43 -24.37
C VAL A 181 -20.20 3.97 -24.80
N LYS A 182 -19.35 3.68 -25.78
CA LYS A 182 -19.08 2.32 -26.26
C LYS A 182 -18.56 1.41 -25.14
N VAL A 183 -17.64 1.89 -24.31
CA VAL A 183 -17.08 1.11 -23.18
C VAL A 183 -18.14 0.88 -22.10
N VAL A 184 -19.00 1.85 -21.82
CA VAL A 184 -20.13 1.71 -20.89
C VAL A 184 -21.11 0.66 -21.38
N ASN A 185 -21.59 0.78 -22.63
CA ASN A 185 -22.54 -0.18 -23.22
C ASN A 185 -21.97 -1.60 -23.23
N THR A 186 -20.68 -1.77 -23.60
CA THR A 186 -20.00 -3.07 -23.58
C THR A 186 -19.95 -3.70 -22.18
N LEU A 187 -19.90 -2.89 -21.12
CA LEU A 187 -19.91 -3.38 -19.74
C LEU A 187 -21.33 -3.79 -19.32
N GLU A 188 -22.34 -2.97 -19.60
CA GLU A 188 -23.74 -3.27 -19.28
C GLU A 188 -24.23 -4.53 -20.02
N GLU A 189 -24.00 -4.61 -21.34
CA GLU A 189 -24.38 -5.75 -22.18
C GLU A 189 -23.72 -7.07 -21.76
N SER A 190 -22.56 -7.01 -21.11
CA SER A 190 -21.86 -8.21 -20.66
C SER A 190 -22.48 -8.87 -19.43
N GLY A 191 -23.35 -8.17 -18.69
CA GLY A 191 -23.89 -8.65 -17.41
C GLY A 191 -22.83 -8.81 -16.31
N ASP A 192 -21.60 -8.32 -16.52
CA ASP A 192 -20.49 -8.51 -15.57
C ASP A 192 -20.78 -7.82 -14.21
N LEU A 193 -21.45 -6.67 -14.19
CA LEU A 193 -21.80 -5.97 -12.94
C LEU A 193 -22.80 -6.76 -12.09
N GLU A 194 -23.87 -7.27 -12.72
CA GLU A 194 -24.85 -8.15 -12.08
C GLU A 194 -24.19 -9.43 -11.58
N ALA A 195 -23.32 -10.06 -12.37
CA ALA A 195 -22.60 -11.26 -11.97
C ALA A 195 -21.70 -11.03 -10.73
N ILE A 196 -21.03 -9.88 -10.64
CA ILE A 196 -20.26 -9.51 -9.44
C ILE A 196 -21.20 -9.34 -8.25
N ALA A 197 -22.31 -8.61 -8.42
CA ALA A 197 -23.28 -8.38 -7.34
C ALA A 197 -23.88 -9.69 -6.81
N THR A 198 -24.32 -10.59 -7.69
CA THR A 198 -24.82 -11.92 -7.33
C THR A 198 -23.77 -12.71 -6.54
N CYS A 199 -22.52 -12.74 -7.00
CA CYS A 199 -21.43 -13.41 -6.30
C CYS A 199 -21.23 -12.87 -4.88
N LEU A 200 -21.25 -11.54 -4.71
CA LEU A 200 -21.06 -10.90 -3.39
C LEU A 200 -22.26 -11.15 -2.47
N HIS A 201 -23.50 -11.12 -3.00
CA HIS A 201 -24.69 -11.46 -2.24
C HIS A 201 -24.68 -12.92 -1.76
N GLU A 202 -24.30 -13.86 -2.62
CA GLU A 202 -24.15 -15.26 -2.22
C GLU A 202 -23.11 -15.45 -1.10
N GLN A 203 -21.98 -14.73 -1.18
CA GLN A 203 -20.95 -14.78 -0.15
C GLN A 203 -21.44 -14.20 1.17
N LYS A 204 -22.16 -13.08 1.12
CA LYS A 204 -22.76 -12.46 2.31
C LYS A 204 -23.74 -13.41 2.99
N ILE A 205 -24.67 -14.01 2.24
CA ILE A 205 -25.66 -14.96 2.77
C ILE A 205 -24.98 -16.18 3.36
N LYS A 206 -23.98 -16.77 2.68
CA LYS A 206 -23.22 -17.92 3.19
C LYS A 206 -22.51 -17.61 4.51
N ALA A 207 -21.96 -16.42 4.65
CA ALA A 207 -21.30 -15.98 5.87
C ALA A 207 -22.28 -15.70 7.03
N GLU A 208 -23.42 -15.08 6.74
CA GLU A 208 -24.50 -14.86 7.73
C GLU A 208 -25.07 -16.19 8.25
N LEU A 209 -25.24 -17.19 7.37
CA LEU A 209 -25.68 -18.54 7.76
C LEU A 209 -24.66 -19.30 8.62
N ALA A 210 -23.38 -18.91 8.57
CA ALA A 210 -22.32 -19.51 9.38
C ALA A 210 -22.21 -18.90 10.79
N ASP A 211 -23.10 -17.96 11.16
CA ASP A 211 -23.12 -17.23 12.44
C ASP A 211 -21.79 -16.53 12.79
N THR A 212 -21.04 -16.12 11.76
CA THR A 212 -19.81 -15.36 11.96
C THR A 212 -20.14 -13.87 12.03
N GLY A 213 -19.69 -13.19 13.09
CA GLY A 213 -19.75 -11.73 13.19
C GLY A 213 -18.99 -11.02 12.05
N GLU A 214 -19.30 -9.74 11.83
CA GLU A 214 -18.71 -8.91 10.75
C GLU A 214 -17.19 -8.76 10.83
N SER A 215 -16.63 -8.82 12.04
CA SER A 215 -15.21 -8.54 12.31
C SER A 215 -14.46 -9.82 12.70
N SER A 216 -14.10 -10.64 11.71
CA SER A 216 -13.20 -11.78 11.96
C SER A 216 -11.78 -11.30 12.24
N HIS A 217 -11.02 -12.06 13.04
CA HIS A 217 -9.59 -11.79 13.25
C HIS A 217 -8.82 -11.72 11.91
N TYR A 218 -9.19 -12.59 10.96
CA TYR A 218 -8.59 -12.60 9.64
C TYR A 218 -8.82 -11.30 8.87
N ALA A 219 -10.01 -10.68 8.97
CA ALA A 219 -10.28 -9.39 8.34
C ALA A 219 -9.33 -8.29 8.83
N TYR A 220 -9.04 -8.29 10.13
CA TYR A 220 -8.08 -7.39 10.72
C TYR A 220 -6.62 -7.70 10.34
N GLU A 221 -6.24 -8.98 10.24
CA GLU A 221 -4.92 -9.37 9.72
C GLU A 221 -4.74 -8.84 8.29
N GLN A 222 -5.76 -9.00 7.43
CA GLN A 222 -5.74 -8.48 6.07
C GLN A 222 -5.66 -6.95 6.06
N ALA A 223 -6.42 -6.27 6.93
CA ALA A 223 -6.35 -4.82 7.08
C ALA A 223 -4.94 -4.36 7.43
N PHE A 224 -4.34 -4.95 8.49
CA PHE A 224 -2.98 -4.65 8.91
C PHE A 224 -1.99 -4.87 7.77
N LEU A 225 -2.00 -6.04 7.12
CA LEU A 225 -1.06 -6.37 6.04
C LEU A 225 -1.16 -5.41 4.86
N HIS A 226 -2.37 -5.15 4.38
CA HIS A 226 -2.57 -4.28 3.23
C HIS A 226 -2.26 -2.82 3.55
N ILE A 227 -2.62 -2.33 4.74
CA ILE A 227 -2.31 -0.96 5.16
C ILE A 227 -0.80 -0.80 5.36
N MET A 228 -0.14 -1.72 6.07
CA MET A 228 1.31 -1.67 6.29
C MET A 228 2.09 -1.78 4.99
N THR A 229 1.69 -2.67 4.08
CA THR A 229 2.33 -2.78 2.74
C THR A 229 2.20 -1.46 1.98
N ALA A 230 1.00 -0.85 1.97
CA ALA A 230 0.77 0.41 1.28
C ALA A 230 1.51 1.59 1.95
N MET A 231 1.69 1.57 3.28
CA MET A 231 2.54 2.52 4.01
C MET A 231 4.00 2.37 3.63
N GLN A 232 4.53 1.15 3.56
CA GLN A 232 5.91 0.88 3.14
C GLN A 232 6.15 1.32 1.69
N ASP A 233 5.21 1.04 0.78
CA ASP A 233 5.25 1.51 -0.61
C ASP A 233 5.32 3.05 -0.69
N LEU A 234 4.64 3.76 0.21
CA LEU A 234 4.68 5.22 0.27
C LEU A 234 6.02 5.72 0.82
N PHE A 235 6.51 5.16 1.93
CA PHE A 235 7.78 5.52 2.54
C PHE A 235 8.98 5.26 1.63
N TRP A 236 8.88 4.32 0.69
CA TRP A 236 9.90 4.11 -0.33
C TRP A 236 10.24 5.39 -1.11
N TYR A 237 9.26 6.30 -1.29
CA TYR A 237 9.46 7.53 -2.05
C TYR A 237 9.88 8.74 -1.21
N GLU A 238 9.90 8.61 0.11
CA GLU A 238 10.27 9.69 1.04
C GLU A 238 11.62 10.36 0.71
N PRO A 239 12.70 9.64 0.35
CA PRO A 239 13.99 10.29 0.07
C PRO A 239 13.93 11.34 -1.04
N TRP A 240 13.01 11.17 -1.99
CA TRP A 240 12.84 12.06 -3.16
C TRP A 240 12.06 13.34 -2.84
N LEU A 241 11.58 13.50 -1.61
CA LEU A 241 10.99 14.76 -1.12
C LEU A 241 12.04 15.85 -0.90
N SER A 242 13.33 15.53 -1.01
CA SER A 242 14.43 16.50 -0.94
C SER A 242 14.80 17.12 -2.30
N ASP A 243 14.37 16.50 -3.40
CA ASP A 243 14.76 16.89 -4.76
C ASP A 243 13.51 17.30 -5.58
N PRO A 244 13.39 18.60 -5.94
CA PRO A 244 12.23 19.10 -6.69
C PRO A 244 12.18 18.60 -8.14
N ASP A 245 13.29 18.16 -8.72
CA ASP A 245 13.40 17.78 -10.14
C ASP A 245 13.03 16.30 -10.38
N MET A 246 12.83 15.52 -9.31
CA MET A 246 12.44 14.11 -9.37
C MET A 246 10.94 13.91 -9.63
N ILE A 247 10.40 14.60 -10.65
CA ILE A 247 8.97 14.64 -11.03
C ILE A 247 8.38 13.23 -11.13
N HIS A 248 9.08 12.31 -11.80
CA HIS A 248 8.62 10.93 -11.95
C HIS A 248 8.44 10.20 -10.60
N ARG A 249 9.30 10.48 -9.61
CA ARG A 249 9.19 9.88 -8.26
C ARG A 249 8.04 10.50 -7.48
N HIS A 250 7.79 11.80 -7.62
CA HIS A 250 6.63 12.46 -6.99
C HIS A 250 5.33 11.93 -7.56
N HIS A 251 5.28 11.65 -8.88
CA HIS A 251 4.13 10.98 -9.50
C HIS A 251 3.90 9.56 -8.96
N GLU A 252 4.95 8.75 -8.85
CA GLU A 252 4.83 7.40 -8.27
C GLU A 252 4.42 7.46 -6.79
N MET A 253 4.92 8.44 -6.03
CA MET A 253 4.50 8.69 -4.65
C MET A 253 3.01 9.03 -4.57
N ARG A 254 2.49 9.87 -5.48
CA ARG A 254 1.06 10.17 -5.59
C ARG A 254 0.24 8.90 -5.81
N ILE A 255 0.72 7.97 -6.64
CA ILE A 255 0.06 6.68 -6.86
C ILE A 255 0.07 5.85 -5.56
N ALA A 256 1.20 5.78 -4.86
CA ALA A 256 1.31 5.07 -3.58
C ALA A 256 0.37 5.67 -2.52
N ALA A 257 0.30 7.00 -2.40
CA ALA A 257 -0.60 7.70 -1.48
C ALA A 257 -2.08 7.39 -1.77
N LYS A 258 -2.47 7.36 -3.06
CA LYS A 258 -3.82 6.94 -3.47
C LYS A 258 -4.12 5.49 -3.07
N ARG A 259 -3.17 4.57 -3.28
CA ARG A 259 -3.34 3.17 -2.88
C ARG A 259 -3.55 3.05 -1.38
N LEU A 260 -2.71 3.69 -0.57
CA LEU A 260 -2.84 3.69 0.89
C LEU A 260 -4.18 4.26 1.34
N ARG A 261 -4.61 5.40 0.80
CA ARG A 261 -5.92 5.98 1.10
C ARG A 261 -7.06 5.02 0.77
N TYR A 262 -7.08 4.44 -0.43
CA TYR A 262 -8.15 3.50 -0.80
C TYR A 262 -8.14 2.23 0.06
N THR A 263 -6.96 1.76 0.49
CA THR A 263 -6.86 0.67 1.45
C THR A 263 -7.43 1.06 2.81
N LEU A 264 -7.09 2.25 3.34
CA LEU A 264 -7.64 2.75 4.61
C LEU A 264 -9.17 2.93 4.52
N GLU A 265 -9.69 3.47 3.42
CA GLU A 265 -11.13 3.58 3.18
C GLU A 265 -11.80 2.21 3.15
N SER A 266 -11.18 1.21 2.50
CA SER A 266 -11.71 -0.15 2.37
C SER A 266 -11.74 -0.92 3.69
N PHE A 267 -10.89 -0.56 4.66
CA PHE A 267 -10.81 -1.20 5.97
C PHE A 267 -11.33 -0.34 7.12
N SER A 268 -11.77 0.89 6.85
CA SER A 268 -12.18 1.84 7.90
C SER A 268 -13.35 1.31 8.74
N GLY A 269 -14.21 0.46 8.18
CA GLY A 269 -15.34 -0.11 8.89
C GLY A 269 -14.96 -1.13 9.97
N LEU A 270 -13.74 -1.68 9.92
CA LEU A 270 -13.30 -2.67 10.91
C LEU A 270 -12.95 -2.05 12.27
N PHE A 271 -12.49 -0.79 12.30
CA PHE A 271 -11.99 -0.18 13.53
C PHE A 271 -13.12 0.59 14.25
N GLU A 272 -13.30 0.42 15.56
CA GLU A 272 -14.40 1.02 16.35
C GLU A 272 -14.48 2.56 16.23
N CYS A 273 -13.33 3.24 16.22
CA CYS A 273 -13.26 4.69 16.00
C CYS A 273 -13.11 5.08 14.51
N GLY A 274 -13.18 4.10 13.61
CA GLY A 274 -12.87 4.21 12.19
C GLY A 274 -11.46 4.72 11.90
N LEU A 275 -11.17 5.06 10.64
CA LEU A 275 -9.90 5.67 10.22
C LEU A 275 -10.10 7.11 9.69
N LYS A 276 -11.15 7.80 10.16
CA LYS A 276 -11.62 9.07 9.58
C LYS A 276 -10.57 10.18 9.62
N SER A 277 -9.89 10.37 10.76
CA SER A 277 -8.81 11.36 10.92
C SER A 277 -7.63 11.04 10.00
N GLU A 278 -7.25 9.78 9.91
CA GLU A 278 -6.13 9.33 9.10
C GLU A 278 -6.44 9.50 7.60
N ILE A 279 -7.63 9.05 7.17
CA ILE A 279 -8.13 9.24 5.80
C ILE A 279 -8.18 10.73 5.43
N LYS A 280 -8.61 11.61 6.35
CA LYS A 280 -8.62 13.06 6.12
C LYS A 280 -7.21 13.60 5.88
N MET A 281 -6.23 13.18 6.68
CA MET A 281 -4.83 13.57 6.49
C MET A 281 -4.28 13.08 5.14
N PHE A 282 -4.56 11.84 4.75
CA PHE A 282 -4.18 11.32 3.44
C PHE A 282 -4.88 12.01 2.27
N LYS A 283 -6.10 12.50 2.47
CA LYS A 283 -6.77 13.34 1.48
C LYS A 283 -5.97 14.63 1.26
N SER A 284 -5.59 15.35 2.31
CA SER A 284 -4.75 16.54 2.18
C SER A 284 -3.42 16.26 1.47
N LEU A 285 -2.72 15.19 1.85
CA LEU A 285 -1.48 14.77 1.17
C LEU A 285 -1.70 14.47 -0.32
N GLN A 286 -2.79 13.78 -0.63
CA GLN A 286 -3.16 13.45 -2.01
C GLN A 286 -3.53 14.69 -2.81
N ASP A 287 -4.18 15.68 -2.20
CA ASP A 287 -4.60 16.92 -2.87
C ASP A 287 -3.36 17.71 -3.30
N VAL A 288 -2.37 17.90 -2.39
CA VAL A 288 -1.09 18.56 -2.74
C VAL A 288 -0.33 17.81 -3.85
N LEU A 289 -0.18 16.47 -3.70
CA LEU A 289 0.46 15.64 -4.74
C LEU A 289 -0.33 15.64 -6.06
N GLY A 290 -1.65 15.78 -5.98
CA GLY A 290 -2.57 15.94 -7.09
C GLY A 290 -2.28 17.18 -7.89
N ASP A 291 -2.35 18.33 -7.21
CA ASP A 291 -2.14 19.64 -7.81
C ASP A 291 -0.72 19.78 -8.38
N MET A 292 0.28 19.19 -7.72
CA MET A 292 1.65 19.14 -8.24
C MET A 292 1.71 18.41 -9.57
N HIS A 293 1.15 17.19 -9.62
CA HIS A 293 1.13 16.41 -10.84
C HIS A 293 0.35 17.09 -11.96
N ASP A 294 -0.75 17.77 -11.63
CA ASP A 294 -1.52 18.52 -12.61
C ASP A 294 -0.70 19.68 -13.19
N CYS A 295 0.13 20.36 -12.36
CA CYS A 295 1.09 21.33 -12.86
C CYS A 295 2.15 20.68 -13.77
N ASP A 296 2.70 19.52 -13.38
CA ASP A 296 3.71 18.80 -14.19
C ASP A 296 3.14 18.44 -15.58
N VAL A 297 1.90 17.97 -15.64
CA VAL A 297 1.18 17.66 -16.89
C VAL A 297 1.05 18.89 -17.78
N TRP A 298 0.69 20.05 -17.22
CA TRP A 298 0.60 21.29 -17.99
C TRP A 298 1.98 21.79 -18.46
N ILE A 299 3.00 21.74 -17.59
CA ILE A 299 4.37 22.17 -17.90
C ILE A 299 4.94 21.34 -19.06
N GLU A 300 4.65 20.04 -19.08
CA GLU A 300 5.05 19.14 -20.16
C GLU A 300 4.26 19.41 -21.45
N LYS A 301 2.92 19.56 -21.37
CA LYS A 301 2.04 19.64 -22.54
C LYS A 301 2.07 20.98 -23.29
N ILE A 302 2.15 22.11 -22.58
CA ILE A 302 2.03 23.44 -23.21
C ILE A 302 3.10 23.67 -24.30
N PRO A 303 4.38 23.35 -24.10
CA PRO A 303 5.39 23.50 -25.16
C PRO A 303 5.08 22.72 -26.44
N TYR A 304 4.55 21.50 -26.32
CA TYR A 304 4.11 20.72 -27.48
C TYR A 304 2.88 21.34 -28.13
N PHE A 305 1.92 21.80 -27.33
CA PHE A 305 0.72 22.48 -27.83
C PHE A 305 1.07 23.76 -28.61
N ILE A 306 1.99 24.58 -28.10
CA ILE A 306 2.51 25.78 -28.76
C ILE A 306 3.09 25.42 -30.12
N LYS A 307 3.89 24.34 -30.19
CA LYS A 307 4.49 23.88 -31.44
C LYS A 307 3.42 23.45 -32.46
N ASP A 308 2.49 22.59 -32.03
CA ASP A 308 1.43 22.06 -32.91
C ASP A 308 0.52 23.19 -33.43
N GLU A 309 0.16 24.16 -32.57
CA GLU A 309 -0.70 25.26 -32.98
C GLU A 309 0.04 26.26 -33.90
N LYS A 310 1.36 26.40 -33.75
CA LYS A 310 2.19 27.17 -34.69
C LYS A 310 2.22 26.56 -36.08
N GLU A 311 2.33 25.23 -36.16
CA GLU A 311 2.26 24.50 -37.43
C GLU A 311 0.86 24.66 -38.07
N ARG A 312 -0.22 24.50 -37.30
CA ARG A 312 -1.60 24.73 -37.79
C ARG A 312 -1.83 26.15 -38.29
N ALA A 313 -1.34 27.16 -37.58
CA ALA A 313 -1.47 28.55 -37.99
C ALA A 313 -0.76 28.82 -39.32
N LEU A 314 0.44 28.24 -39.50
CA LEU A 314 1.19 28.34 -40.74
C LEU A 314 0.46 27.65 -41.91
N ASP A 315 -0.06 26.44 -41.68
CA ASP A 315 -0.78 25.67 -42.70
C ASP A 315 -2.07 26.39 -43.14
N TYR A 316 -2.78 27.03 -42.21
CA TYR A 316 -4.06 27.68 -42.50
C TYR A 316 -3.91 29.10 -43.09
N PHE A 317 -3.03 29.93 -42.53
CA PHE A 317 -2.90 31.35 -42.91
C PHE A 317 -1.74 31.63 -43.87
N GLY A 318 -0.86 30.64 -44.11
CA GLY A 318 0.32 30.79 -44.98
C GLY A 318 1.41 31.72 -44.44
N ASN A 319 1.24 32.26 -43.21
CA ASN A 319 2.21 33.11 -42.54
C ASN A 319 2.15 32.88 -41.01
N PRO A 320 3.26 33.11 -40.27
CA PRO A 320 3.32 32.90 -38.82
C PRO A 320 2.72 34.04 -38.00
N ASP A 321 2.27 35.14 -38.61
CA ASP A 321 1.93 36.39 -37.92
C ASP A 321 0.67 36.24 -37.05
N PHE A 322 -0.24 35.32 -37.39
CA PHE A 322 -1.39 35.02 -36.53
C PHE A 322 -0.97 34.37 -35.20
N PHE A 323 0.06 33.52 -35.21
CA PHE A 323 0.49 32.79 -34.02
C PHE A 323 1.01 33.71 -32.91
N SER A 324 1.62 34.85 -33.27
CA SER A 324 2.14 35.82 -32.29
C SER A 324 1.05 36.40 -31.39
N TRP A 325 -0.22 36.32 -31.79
CA TRP A 325 -1.37 36.74 -30.99
C TRP A 325 -1.80 35.68 -29.96
N LEU A 326 -1.55 34.39 -30.24
CA LEU A 326 -1.91 33.28 -29.37
C LEU A 326 -0.84 33.01 -28.31
N GLU A 327 0.43 33.17 -28.68
CA GLU A 327 1.59 32.82 -27.86
C GLU A 327 1.59 33.40 -26.43
N PRO A 328 1.22 34.67 -26.18
CA PRO A 328 1.29 35.25 -24.83
C PRO A 328 0.41 34.53 -23.81
N GLY A 329 -0.78 34.06 -24.20
CA GLY A 329 -1.69 33.32 -23.32
C GLY A 329 -1.13 31.97 -22.89
N PHE A 330 -0.48 31.25 -23.80
CA PHE A 330 0.15 29.96 -23.50
C PHE A 330 1.36 30.11 -22.57
N LEU A 331 2.20 31.12 -22.82
CA LEU A 331 3.40 31.38 -22.02
C LEU A 331 3.04 31.82 -20.59
N ASP A 332 2.03 32.69 -20.43
CA ASP A 332 1.54 33.11 -19.11
C ASP A 332 1.03 31.91 -18.30
N LEU A 333 0.26 31.02 -18.92
CA LEU A 333 -0.20 29.80 -18.25
C LEU A 333 0.98 28.89 -17.86
N LEU A 334 1.96 28.70 -18.76
CA LEU A 334 3.14 27.88 -18.50
C LEU A 334 3.96 28.40 -17.31
N GLU A 335 4.24 29.70 -17.29
CA GLU A 335 4.98 30.34 -16.19
C GLU A 335 4.20 30.23 -14.87
N ASN A 336 2.90 30.44 -14.92
CA ASN A 336 2.02 30.29 -13.76
C ASN A 336 2.08 28.87 -13.17
N ARG A 337 2.03 27.83 -14.01
CA ARG A 337 2.12 26.43 -13.58
C ARG A 337 3.49 26.08 -13.01
N LYS A 338 4.59 26.57 -13.60
CA LYS A 338 5.95 26.41 -13.05
C LYS A 338 6.08 27.01 -11.64
N LYS A 339 5.55 28.22 -11.45
CA LYS A 339 5.55 28.89 -10.14
C LYS A 339 4.73 28.10 -9.12
N LYS A 340 3.49 27.71 -9.48
CA LYS A 340 2.61 26.96 -8.59
C LYS A 340 3.18 25.59 -8.20
N ARG A 341 3.82 24.87 -9.13
CA ARG A 341 4.52 23.62 -8.83
C ARG A 341 5.64 23.79 -7.80
N THR A 342 6.39 24.89 -7.87
CA THR A 342 7.44 25.17 -6.87
C THR A 342 6.83 25.44 -5.49
N GLU A 343 5.72 26.17 -5.43
CA GLU A 343 5.00 26.44 -4.17
C GLU A 343 4.45 25.16 -3.54
N LEU A 344 3.77 24.33 -4.33
CA LEU A 344 3.18 23.07 -3.87
C LEU A 344 4.23 22.06 -3.38
N PHE A 345 5.43 22.07 -3.96
CA PHE A 345 6.51 21.22 -3.46
C PHE A 345 6.96 21.61 -2.06
N ARG A 346 7.04 22.91 -1.76
CA ARG A 346 7.33 23.38 -0.40
C ARG A 346 6.20 23.00 0.56
N GLU A 347 4.95 23.12 0.12
CA GLU A 347 3.78 22.70 0.88
C GLU A 347 3.82 21.21 1.20
N LEU A 348 4.16 20.37 0.22
CA LEU A 348 4.34 18.93 0.40
C LEU A 348 5.41 18.62 1.46
N GLN A 349 6.57 19.28 1.40
CA GLN A 349 7.65 19.10 2.37
C GLN A 349 7.18 19.48 3.78
N ASN A 350 6.50 20.63 3.92
CA ASN A 350 5.98 21.09 5.21
C ASN A 350 4.93 20.12 5.77
N LEU A 351 3.98 19.69 4.95
CA LEU A 351 2.95 18.72 5.37
C LEU A 351 3.58 17.41 5.82
N TRP A 352 4.52 16.87 5.04
CA TRP A 352 5.19 15.61 5.37
C TRP A 352 6.00 15.69 6.67
N ASN A 353 6.70 16.80 6.90
CA ASN A 353 7.44 17.03 8.14
C ASN A 353 6.51 17.20 9.34
N SER A 354 5.42 17.95 9.21
CA SER A 354 4.39 18.09 10.26
C SER A 354 3.85 16.73 10.67
N MET A 355 3.51 15.86 9.70
CA MET A 355 3.05 14.50 9.98
C MET A 355 4.06 13.68 10.80
N LYS A 356 5.37 13.86 10.55
CA LYS A 356 6.43 13.18 11.31
C LYS A 356 6.57 13.72 12.72
N GLU A 357 6.67 15.04 12.87
CA GLU A 357 6.86 15.72 14.14
C GLU A 357 5.67 15.47 15.08
N GLU A 358 4.47 15.47 14.52
CA GLU A 358 3.26 15.14 15.25
C GLU A 358 3.16 13.64 15.58
N GLY A 359 4.01 12.76 15.06
CA GLY A 359 3.93 11.32 15.31
C GLY A 359 2.72 10.63 14.66
N PHE A 360 2.21 11.17 13.55
CA PHE A 360 1.05 10.63 12.83
C PHE A 360 1.22 9.15 12.47
N TRP A 361 2.38 8.79 11.93
CA TRP A 361 2.66 7.44 11.46
C TRP A 361 2.66 6.41 12.58
N ILE A 362 3.20 6.78 13.74
CA ILE A 362 3.23 5.94 14.94
C ILE A 362 1.80 5.69 15.42
N ARG A 363 0.97 6.74 15.51
CA ARG A 363 -0.45 6.59 15.90
C ARG A 363 -1.24 5.72 14.95
N LEU A 364 -1.03 5.89 13.63
CA LEU A 364 -1.70 5.06 12.64
C LEU A 364 -1.27 3.59 12.77
N GLU A 365 0.03 3.33 12.90
CA GLU A 365 0.58 1.99 13.10
C GLU A 365 0.04 1.35 14.38
N GLU A 366 0.02 2.09 15.50
CA GLU A 366 -0.58 1.65 16.76
C GLU A 366 -2.05 1.28 16.53
N LYS A 367 -2.84 2.16 15.90
CA LYS A 367 -4.27 1.98 15.67
C LYS A 367 -4.62 0.78 14.81
N ILE A 368 -3.86 0.52 13.75
CA ILE A 368 -4.08 -0.65 12.87
C ILE A 368 -3.52 -1.95 13.46
N SER A 369 -2.68 -1.85 14.49
CA SER A 369 -2.15 -3.00 15.23
C SER A 369 -3.10 -3.45 16.37
N ILE A 370 -4.11 -2.64 16.71
CA ILE A 370 -5.08 -2.91 17.80
C ILE A 370 -5.85 -4.23 17.70
N PRO A 371 -6.14 -4.83 16.52
CA PRO A 371 -6.88 -6.09 16.49
C PRO A 371 -6.12 -7.30 17.02
N VAL A 372 -4.90 -7.12 17.49
CA VAL A 372 -4.07 -8.18 18.04
C VAL A 372 -4.02 -8.05 19.56
N GLN A 373 -5.04 -8.56 20.25
CA GLN A 373 -4.92 -8.72 21.70
C GLN A 373 -4.97 -10.14 22.23
N TYR A 374 -5.27 -11.17 21.43
CA TYR A 374 -5.16 -12.53 21.94
C TYR A 374 -4.69 -13.51 20.84
N SER A 375 -3.44 -13.97 20.92
CA SER A 375 -2.91 -15.05 20.07
C SER A 375 -3.61 -16.40 20.33
N PHE A 376 -4.42 -16.49 21.38
CA PHE A 376 -4.97 -17.74 21.91
C PHE A 376 -6.48 -17.75 22.16
N GLN A 377 -7.26 -16.82 21.60
CA GLN A 377 -8.67 -16.64 22.00
C GLN A 377 -9.59 -17.82 21.59
N GLU A 378 -9.96 -18.63 22.59
CA GLU A 378 -11.35 -19.01 22.89
C GLU A 378 -11.54 -18.73 24.40
N GLN A 379 -12.51 -17.88 24.76
CA GLN A 379 -12.95 -17.57 26.14
C GLN A 379 -11.92 -16.87 27.06
N CYS A 380 -11.87 -15.53 27.04
CA CYS A 380 -11.50 -14.75 28.23
C CYS A 380 -12.61 -13.74 28.53
N GLU A 381 -13.70 -14.23 29.14
CA GLU A 381 -14.72 -13.41 29.79
C GLU A 381 -14.37 -13.10 31.26
N GLN A 382 -13.13 -13.28 31.71
CA GLN A 382 -12.78 -13.13 33.12
C GLN A 382 -11.80 -11.98 33.41
N ASP A 383 -12.34 -10.99 34.13
CA ASP A 383 -11.75 -10.00 35.05
C ASP A 383 -10.51 -9.19 34.57
N PRO A 384 -10.63 -7.87 34.33
CA PRO A 384 -9.53 -6.99 33.92
C PRO A 384 -8.42 -6.79 34.98
N LYS A 385 -8.43 -7.50 36.11
CA LYS A 385 -7.49 -7.34 37.25
C LYS A 385 -6.36 -8.38 37.34
N GLY A 386 -6.32 -9.41 36.49
CA GLY A 386 -5.25 -10.44 36.52
C GLY A 386 -3.92 -10.01 35.87
N PRO A 387 -2.79 -10.72 36.09
CA PRO A 387 -1.52 -10.45 35.41
C PRO A 387 -1.63 -10.70 33.89
N VAL A 388 -1.09 -9.80 33.06
CA VAL A 388 -1.00 -9.99 31.60
C VAL A 388 0.30 -10.72 31.28
N LYS A 389 0.21 -11.83 30.56
CA LYS A 389 1.38 -12.64 30.18
C LYS A 389 1.58 -12.64 28.66
N ILE A 390 2.80 -12.38 28.21
CA ILE A 390 3.18 -12.32 26.80
C ILE A 390 4.37 -13.26 26.59
N ALA A 391 4.24 -14.18 25.65
CA ALA A 391 5.37 -14.99 25.21
C ALA A 391 6.20 -14.22 24.17
N LEU A 392 7.49 -14.08 24.43
CA LEU A 392 8.46 -13.43 23.57
C LEU A 392 9.33 -14.52 22.94
N ILE A 393 9.20 -14.71 21.63
CA ILE A 393 9.91 -15.73 20.84
C ILE A 393 10.84 -15.05 19.83
N SER A 394 11.81 -15.80 19.30
CA SER A 394 12.64 -15.39 18.16
C SER A 394 13.32 -16.59 17.52
N ASP A 395 13.91 -16.40 16.34
CA ASP A 395 14.86 -17.33 15.72
C ASP A 395 14.28 -18.75 15.56
N VAL A 396 13.03 -18.84 15.07
CA VAL A 396 12.32 -20.11 14.82
C VAL A 396 12.96 -20.92 13.70
N HIS A 397 13.56 -20.23 12.70
CA HIS A 397 14.34 -20.84 11.63
C HIS A 397 13.68 -22.05 10.94
N ALA A 398 12.38 -21.98 10.65
CA ALA A 398 11.63 -23.06 9.99
C ALA A 398 11.62 -24.40 10.76
N ASN A 399 11.84 -24.38 12.08
CA ASN A 399 11.72 -25.54 12.96
C ASN A 399 10.29 -25.66 13.52
N LEU A 400 9.39 -26.25 12.72
CA LEU A 400 7.97 -26.38 13.06
C LEU A 400 7.71 -27.14 14.38
N PRO A 401 8.33 -28.31 14.66
CA PRO A 401 8.10 -29.02 15.93
C PRO A 401 8.45 -28.17 17.16
N ALA A 402 9.51 -27.36 17.09
CA ALA A 402 9.88 -26.45 18.16
C ALA A 402 8.86 -25.32 18.34
N LEU A 403 8.39 -24.72 17.25
CA LEU A 403 7.36 -23.67 17.30
C LEU A 403 6.04 -24.19 17.88
N GLU A 404 5.58 -25.36 17.43
CA GLU A 404 4.37 -26.01 17.96
C GLU A 404 4.48 -26.22 19.48
N ALA A 405 5.62 -26.73 19.95
CA ALA A 405 5.85 -26.96 21.37
C ALA A 405 5.88 -25.66 22.19
N VAL A 406 6.55 -24.61 21.68
CA VAL A 406 6.62 -23.30 22.35
C VAL A 406 5.26 -22.62 22.40
N LEU A 407 4.48 -22.62 21.31
CA LEU A 407 3.14 -22.03 21.31
C LEU A 407 2.20 -22.77 22.26
N PHE A 408 2.31 -24.10 22.33
CA PHE A 408 1.55 -24.91 23.29
C PHE A 408 1.94 -24.60 24.74
N ASP A 409 3.23 -24.63 25.08
CA ASP A 409 3.71 -24.34 26.45
C ASP A 409 3.39 -22.89 26.88
N ALA A 410 3.54 -21.92 25.97
CA ALA A 410 3.16 -20.53 26.21
C ALA A 410 1.67 -20.40 26.55
N LYS A 411 0.80 -21.08 25.79
CA LYS A 411 -0.64 -21.11 26.05
C LYS A 411 -0.95 -21.70 27.42
N GLU A 412 -0.37 -22.85 27.75
CA GLU A 412 -0.58 -23.54 29.05
C GLU A 412 -0.13 -22.68 30.25
N ARG A 413 0.89 -21.83 30.06
CA ARG A 413 1.35 -20.88 31.08
C ARG A 413 0.47 -19.63 31.19
N GLY A 414 -0.57 -19.54 30.37
CA GLY A 414 -1.53 -18.44 30.35
C GLY A 414 -1.04 -17.21 29.60
N ALA A 415 -0.09 -17.36 28.66
CA ALA A 415 0.22 -16.26 27.75
C ALA A 415 -1.03 -15.88 26.95
N SER A 416 -1.37 -14.60 26.90
CA SER A 416 -2.46 -14.08 26.10
C SER A 416 -2.01 -13.70 24.69
N ALA A 417 -0.74 -13.32 24.54
CA ALA A 417 -0.16 -12.91 23.26
C ALA A 417 1.23 -13.51 23.04
N VAL A 418 1.64 -13.60 21.77
CA VAL A 418 2.98 -14.03 21.36
C VAL A 418 3.61 -12.97 20.46
N PHE A 419 4.78 -12.46 20.85
CA PHE A 419 5.59 -11.54 20.06
C PHE A 419 6.82 -12.29 19.54
N ASN A 420 7.10 -12.17 18.25
CA ASN A 420 8.20 -12.82 17.57
C ASN A 420 9.21 -11.78 17.05
N ALA A 421 10.44 -11.83 17.55
CA ALA A 421 11.54 -10.93 17.18
C ALA A 421 12.22 -11.30 15.83
N GLY A 422 11.59 -12.13 15.01
CA GLY A 422 12.01 -12.42 13.64
C GLY A 422 12.94 -13.63 13.49
N ASP A 423 13.44 -13.82 12.28
CA ASP A 423 14.12 -15.04 11.82
C ASP A 423 13.22 -16.27 11.93
N SER A 424 12.00 -16.10 11.43
CA SER A 424 10.97 -17.14 11.36
C SER A 424 11.37 -18.28 10.43
N ILE A 425 12.06 -17.98 9.33
CA ILE A 425 12.53 -18.99 8.36
C ILE A 425 14.04 -19.18 8.43
N GLY A 426 14.53 -20.29 7.91
CA GLY A 426 15.97 -20.51 7.87
C GLY A 426 16.41 -21.92 7.53
N TYR A 427 17.00 -22.56 8.52
CA TYR A 427 17.73 -23.82 8.38
C TYR A 427 16.85 -25.07 8.53
N GLY A 428 15.64 -24.91 9.08
CA GLY A 428 14.67 -25.98 9.26
C GLY A 428 13.91 -26.35 7.98
N ALA A 429 13.23 -27.50 8.04
CA ALA A 429 12.60 -28.13 6.89
C ALA A 429 11.23 -27.55 6.50
N PHE A 430 10.63 -26.70 7.34
CA PHE A 430 9.20 -26.33 7.31
C PHE A 430 8.92 -24.82 7.16
N PRO A 431 9.45 -24.15 6.14
CA PRO A 431 9.34 -22.69 6.04
C PRO A 431 7.89 -22.22 5.85
N ASP A 432 7.09 -22.90 5.04
CA ASP A 432 5.71 -22.48 4.77
C ASP A 432 4.78 -22.81 5.93
N GLU A 433 4.96 -23.96 6.54
CA GLU A 433 4.17 -24.41 7.68
C GLU A 433 4.43 -23.54 8.91
N VAL A 434 5.70 -23.15 9.16
CA VAL A 434 6.01 -22.19 10.22
C VAL A 434 5.36 -20.83 9.98
N MET A 435 5.46 -20.29 8.76
CA MET A 435 4.80 -19.01 8.45
C MET A 435 3.28 -19.11 8.56
N THR A 436 2.70 -20.22 8.11
CA THR A 436 1.26 -20.48 8.24
C THR A 436 0.85 -20.55 9.70
N LEU A 437 1.61 -21.27 10.54
CA LEU A 437 1.32 -21.40 11.97
C LEU A 437 1.44 -20.07 12.70
N LEU A 438 2.50 -19.30 12.47
CA LEU A 438 2.67 -17.96 13.05
C LEU A 438 1.49 -17.05 12.72
N ARG A 439 0.99 -17.10 11.47
CA ARG A 439 -0.17 -16.32 11.02
C ARG A 439 -1.47 -16.82 11.65
N SER A 440 -1.73 -18.12 11.58
CA SER A 440 -2.97 -18.72 12.11
C SER A 440 -3.06 -18.66 13.63
N SER A 441 -1.92 -18.56 14.32
CA SER A 441 -1.82 -18.36 15.77
C SER A 441 -1.66 -16.88 16.14
N HIS A 442 -1.80 -15.98 15.18
CA HIS A 442 -1.83 -14.53 15.39
C HIS A 442 -0.62 -14.03 16.18
N VAL A 443 0.57 -14.53 15.81
CA VAL A 443 1.84 -14.17 16.40
C VAL A 443 2.34 -12.86 15.78
N LEU A 444 2.58 -11.86 16.63
CA LEU A 444 3.06 -10.54 16.21
C LEU A 444 4.54 -10.60 15.85
N SER A 445 4.85 -10.63 14.56
CA SER A 445 6.20 -10.88 14.07
C SER A 445 6.83 -9.63 13.46
N VAL A 446 8.12 -9.42 13.74
CA VAL A 446 8.96 -8.49 12.97
C VAL A 446 9.83 -9.27 12.00
N ILE A 447 10.30 -8.63 10.93
CA ILE A 447 11.21 -9.27 9.97
C ILE A 447 12.62 -9.40 10.55
N GLY A 448 13.18 -10.61 10.49
CA GLY A 448 14.57 -10.87 10.83
C GLY A 448 15.55 -10.60 9.68
N ASN A 449 16.84 -10.64 10.00
CA ASN A 449 17.87 -10.40 8.97
C ASN A 449 17.96 -11.59 7.98
N TYR A 450 17.72 -12.80 8.44
CA TYR A 450 17.71 -13.99 7.63
C TYR A 450 16.46 -14.03 6.75
N ASP A 451 15.30 -13.70 7.31
CA ASP A 451 14.04 -13.56 6.56
C ASP A 451 14.21 -12.62 5.36
N ARG A 452 14.76 -11.42 5.61
CA ARG A 452 15.06 -10.43 4.56
C ARG A 452 16.09 -10.94 3.55
N SER A 453 17.08 -11.70 4.01
CA SER A 453 18.11 -12.28 3.15
C SER A 453 17.51 -13.30 2.18
N VAL A 454 16.59 -14.15 2.63
CA VAL A 454 15.87 -15.12 1.79
C VAL A 454 15.08 -14.41 0.69
N LEU A 455 14.31 -13.37 1.04
CA LEU A 455 13.49 -12.60 0.11
C LEU A 455 14.32 -11.86 -0.95
N SER A 456 15.51 -11.39 -0.58
CA SER A 456 16.39 -10.62 -1.48
C SER A 456 16.90 -11.40 -2.70
N LYS A 457 16.76 -12.74 -2.72
CA LYS A 457 17.31 -13.63 -3.75
C LYS A 457 18.82 -13.51 -3.98
N LYS A 458 19.57 -12.90 -3.05
CA LYS A 458 21.05 -12.79 -3.12
C LYS A 458 21.75 -14.15 -3.22
N TRP A 459 21.09 -15.23 -2.79
CA TRP A 459 21.56 -16.60 -2.99
C TRP A 459 21.68 -17.01 -4.47
N LYS A 460 21.06 -16.28 -5.43
CA LYS A 460 21.22 -16.52 -6.87
C LYS A 460 22.54 -16.03 -7.46
N THR A 461 23.17 -15.02 -6.86
CA THR A 461 24.38 -14.37 -7.42
C THR A 461 25.69 -15.04 -7.00
N GLY A 462 25.63 -16.15 -6.26
CA GLY A 462 26.80 -16.98 -5.95
C GLY A 462 27.77 -16.40 -4.90
N ARG A 463 27.41 -15.35 -4.15
CA ARG A 463 28.27 -14.75 -3.10
C ARG A 463 27.79 -14.83 -1.64
N PRO A 464 27.08 -15.86 -1.16
CA PRO A 464 26.95 -16.06 0.29
C PRO A 464 28.27 -16.54 0.89
N LYS A 465 28.60 -16.08 2.11
CA LYS A 465 29.84 -16.44 2.83
C LYS A 465 30.00 -17.96 3.10
N SER A 466 28.92 -18.73 3.00
CA SER A 466 28.89 -20.19 3.25
C SER A 466 27.96 -20.88 2.25
N ARG A 467 28.39 -22.05 1.74
CA ARG A 467 27.62 -22.94 0.87
C ARG A 467 26.31 -23.37 1.53
N ASP A 468 26.38 -23.73 2.79
CA ASP A 468 25.25 -24.21 3.58
C ASP A 468 24.21 -23.11 3.80
N LYS A 469 24.66 -21.88 4.10
CA LYS A 469 23.78 -20.71 4.16
C LYS A 469 23.06 -20.46 2.84
N GLN A 470 23.72 -20.66 1.69
CA GLN A 470 23.09 -20.56 0.38
C GLN A 470 21.98 -21.59 0.20
N ILE A 471 22.24 -22.84 0.60
CA ILE A 471 21.29 -23.95 0.47
C ILE A 471 20.05 -23.67 1.30
N ALA A 472 20.21 -23.29 2.58
CA ALA A 472 19.09 -22.93 3.45
C ALA A 472 18.27 -21.78 2.87
N MET A 473 18.91 -20.69 2.44
CA MET A 473 18.20 -19.54 1.87
C MET A 473 17.41 -19.90 0.59
N ARG A 474 18.03 -20.68 -0.30
CA ARG A 474 17.41 -21.14 -1.54
C ARG A 474 16.23 -22.07 -1.24
N TYR A 475 16.42 -23.02 -0.34
CA TYR A 475 15.38 -23.97 0.06
C TYR A 475 14.18 -23.24 0.64
N ALA A 476 14.39 -22.35 1.62
CA ALA A 476 13.33 -21.57 2.25
C ALA A 476 12.54 -20.75 1.22
N TYR A 477 13.21 -20.04 0.30
CA TYR A 477 12.54 -19.23 -0.71
C TYR A 477 11.61 -20.05 -1.63
N HIS A 478 12.06 -21.24 -2.04
CA HIS A 478 11.33 -22.08 -2.98
C HIS A 478 10.19 -22.87 -2.34
N HIS A 479 10.27 -23.11 -1.03
CA HIS A 479 9.25 -23.86 -0.30
C HIS A 479 8.20 -22.96 0.35
N LEU A 480 8.33 -21.64 0.29
CA LEU A 480 7.26 -20.73 0.68
C LEU A 480 6.22 -20.55 -0.44
N SER A 481 4.95 -20.60 -0.06
CA SER A 481 3.81 -20.17 -0.88
C SER A 481 3.96 -18.72 -1.33
N ARG A 482 3.16 -18.30 -2.31
CA ARG A 482 3.17 -16.90 -2.77
C ARG A 482 2.65 -15.98 -1.67
N GLU A 483 1.64 -16.45 -0.94
CA GLU A 483 0.94 -15.78 0.14
C GLU A 483 1.88 -15.56 1.33
N ASN A 484 2.57 -16.61 1.80
CA ASN A 484 3.51 -16.48 2.92
C ASN A 484 4.76 -15.67 2.55
N ARG A 485 5.21 -15.68 1.28
CA ARG A 485 6.27 -14.75 0.84
C ARG A 485 5.83 -13.31 0.87
N ALA A 486 4.60 -13.02 0.45
CA ALA A 486 4.06 -11.67 0.48
C ALA A 486 3.91 -11.19 1.93
N TYR A 487 3.37 -12.03 2.82
CA TYR A 487 3.28 -11.77 4.25
C TYR A 487 4.66 -11.48 4.87
N LEU A 488 5.64 -12.38 4.64
CA LEU A 488 6.99 -12.23 5.18
C LEU A 488 7.66 -10.93 4.70
N ALA A 489 7.40 -10.53 3.46
CA ALA A 489 7.93 -9.28 2.90
C ALA A 489 7.25 -8.02 3.48
N ALA A 490 6.02 -8.14 3.97
CA ALA A 490 5.26 -7.05 4.57
C ALA A 490 5.56 -6.85 6.06
N LEU A 491 6.20 -7.84 6.73
CA LEU A 491 6.52 -7.75 8.15
C LEU A 491 7.35 -6.49 8.45
N PRO A 492 7.00 -5.72 9.49
CA PRO A 492 7.72 -4.50 9.83
C PRO A 492 9.09 -4.84 10.44
N ARG A 493 10.00 -3.85 10.42
CA ARG A 493 11.34 -3.99 11.03
C ARG A 493 11.32 -3.98 12.56
N GLN A 494 10.30 -3.37 13.11
CA GLN A 494 10.09 -3.25 14.54
C GLN A 494 8.61 -3.10 14.81
N HIS A 495 8.18 -3.46 16.00
CA HIS A 495 6.85 -3.17 16.52
C HIS A 495 6.97 -2.45 17.85
N ARG A 496 6.10 -1.47 18.08
CA ARG A 496 5.94 -0.84 19.39
C ARG A 496 4.56 -1.13 19.93
N PHE A 497 4.52 -1.63 21.16
CA PHE A 497 3.30 -1.93 21.87
C PHE A 497 3.26 -1.13 23.16
N ARG A 498 2.06 -0.75 23.58
CA ARG A 498 1.84 -0.22 24.92
C ARG A 498 0.86 -1.11 25.66
N VAL A 499 1.36 -1.84 26.66
CA VAL A 499 0.56 -2.79 27.43
C VAL A 499 0.56 -2.34 28.88
N ARG A 500 -0.63 -1.99 29.40
CA ARG A 500 -0.81 -1.48 30.77
C ARG A 500 0.16 -0.36 31.15
N GLY A 501 0.29 0.61 30.26
CA GLY A 501 1.18 1.75 30.44
C GLY A 501 2.65 1.51 30.07
N THR A 502 3.10 0.25 30.00
CA THR A 502 4.48 -0.15 29.67
C THR A 502 4.69 -0.16 28.15
N SER A 503 5.72 0.55 27.67
CA SER A 503 6.14 0.62 26.27
C SER A 503 7.12 -0.52 25.94
N ILE A 504 6.75 -1.37 24.99
CA ILE A 504 7.52 -2.54 24.56
C ILE A 504 7.90 -2.37 23.09
N LEU A 505 9.20 -2.43 22.78
CA LEU A 505 9.76 -2.39 21.44
C LEU A 505 10.26 -3.78 21.06
N VAL A 506 9.72 -4.37 20.00
CA VAL A 506 10.18 -5.64 19.44
C VAL A 506 10.96 -5.35 18.17
N THR A 507 12.18 -5.87 18.06
CA THR A 507 13.03 -5.76 16.88
C THR A 507 13.97 -6.95 16.81
N HIS A 508 14.51 -7.31 15.64
CA HIS A 508 15.37 -8.49 15.54
C HIS A 508 16.78 -8.26 16.12
N GLY A 509 17.46 -7.21 15.66
CA GLY A 509 18.77 -6.78 16.18
C GLY A 509 18.62 -5.60 17.13
N SER A 510 19.41 -4.55 16.94
CA SER A 510 19.14 -3.27 17.61
C SER A 510 18.07 -2.46 16.85
N PRO A 511 17.40 -1.48 17.50
CA PRO A 511 16.43 -0.62 16.81
C PRO A 511 17.00 0.11 15.58
N GLY A 512 18.31 0.40 15.58
CA GLY A 512 19.00 1.03 14.45
C GLY A 512 19.49 0.05 13.38
N SER A 513 19.65 -1.23 13.70
CA SER A 513 20.32 -2.21 12.84
C SER A 513 19.81 -3.63 13.04
N LEU A 514 19.32 -4.25 11.95
CA LEU A 514 18.90 -5.66 11.93
C LEU A 514 20.04 -6.67 12.14
N ASN A 515 21.31 -6.26 11.98
CA ASN A 515 22.47 -7.16 12.05
C ASN A 515 23.39 -6.85 13.24
N GLU A 516 22.97 -5.97 14.15
CA GLU A 516 23.76 -5.66 15.33
C GLU A 516 23.49 -6.68 16.43
N TYR A 517 24.55 -7.35 16.87
CA TYR A 517 24.51 -8.25 18.02
C TYR A 517 24.48 -7.44 19.32
N LEU A 518 23.42 -7.64 20.11
CA LEU A 518 23.34 -7.17 21.48
C LEU A 518 23.56 -8.37 22.40
N VAL A 519 24.81 -8.52 22.85
CA VAL A 519 25.29 -9.64 23.67
C VAL A 519 25.78 -9.13 25.02
N GLN A 520 26.18 -10.05 25.90
CA GLN A 520 26.65 -9.70 27.24
C GLN A 520 27.91 -8.80 27.20
N GLU A 521 28.77 -9.03 26.22
CA GLU A 521 30.01 -8.28 25.99
C GLU A 521 29.78 -6.91 25.35
N THR A 522 28.58 -6.63 24.85
CA THR A 522 28.26 -5.33 24.25
C THR A 522 28.45 -4.23 25.32
N PRO A 523 29.22 -3.16 25.01
CA PRO A 523 29.49 -2.10 25.97
C PRO A 523 28.21 -1.45 26.49
N GLU A 524 28.17 -1.14 27.80
CA GLU A 524 27.00 -0.50 28.42
C GLU A 524 26.65 0.85 27.78
N THR A 525 27.66 1.59 27.33
CA THR A 525 27.48 2.86 26.60
C THR A 525 26.58 2.68 25.39
N ARG A 526 26.69 1.53 24.68
CA ARG A 526 25.84 1.23 23.54
C ARG A 526 24.39 0.95 23.95
N PHE A 527 24.16 0.20 25.04
CA PHE A 527 22.82 0.00 25.58
C PHE A 527 22.18 1.31 26.03
N ARG A 528 22.96 2.19 26.68
CA ARG A 528 22.51 3.53 27.09
C ARG A 528 22.08 4.40 25.91
N GLU A 529 22.87 4.43 24.83
CA GLU A 529 22.49 5.13 23.59
C GLU A 529 21.17 4.63 23.02
N ILE A 530 20.94 3.31 23.04
CA ILE A 530 19.71 2.71 22.55
C ILE A 530 18.54 3.07 23.46
N ALA A 531 18.70 2.95 24.78
CA ALA A 531 17.67 3.28 25.78
C ALA A 531 17.20 4.75 25.65
N GLN A 532 18.13 5.69 25.47
CA GLN A 532 17.79 7.12 25.34
C GLN A 532 17.00 7.44 24.06
N LYS A 533 17.20 6.68 22.98
CA LYS A 533 16.55 6.90 21.68
C LYS A 533 15.29 6.06 21.47
N SER A 534 15.14 4.96 22.21
CA SER A 534 14.11 3.97 21.96
C SER A 534 12.73 4.39 22.47
N MET A 535 12.63 5.26 23.48
CA MET A 535 11.37 5.60 24.16
C MET A 535 10.55 4.35 24.56
N ALA A 536 11.24 3.29 24.98
CA ALA A 536 10.65 2.02 25.39
C ALA A 536 11.14 1.63 26.79
N ASP A 537 10.27 0.98 27.56
CA ASP A 537 10.59 0.41 28.86
C ASP A 537 11.19 -0.99 28.72
N ILE A 538 10.80 -1.72 27.66
CA ILE A 538 11.28 -3.06 27.33
C ILE A 538 11.65 -3.11 25.85
N ILE A 539 12.83 -3.63 25.52
CA ILE A 539 13.32 -3.87 24.16
C ILE A 539 13.58 -5.37 24.01
N VAL A 540 12.79 -6.00 23.16
CA VAL A 540 12.82 -7.44 22.87
C VAL A 540 13.60 -7.66 21.58
N THR A 541 14.56 -8.58 21.64
CA THR A 541 15.52 -8.89 20.56
C THR A 541 15.69 -10.39 20.34
N GLY A 542 16.19 -10.77 19.16
CA GLY A 542 16.64 -12.12 18.81
C GLY A 542 18.09 -12.06 18.36
N HIS A 543 18.41 -12.66 17.22
CA HIS A 543 19.68 -12.52 16.47
C HIS A 543 20.94 -13.12 17.13
N ALA A 544 21.14 -12.95 18.44
CA ALA A 544 22.24 -13.56 19.17
C ALA A 544 21.99 -15.02 19.57
N HIS A 545 20.73 -15.49 19.49
CA HIS A 545 20.27 -16.86 19.78
C HIS A 545 20.52 -17.36 21.20
N ILE A 546 21.17 -16.57 22.05
CA ILE A 546 21.50 -16.87 23.44
C ILE A 546 20.57 -16.05 24.34
N PRO A 547 19.78 -16.70 25.23
CA PRO A 547 18.88 -16.00 26.13
C PRO A 547 19.68 -15.10 27.07
N SER A 548 19.34 -13.82 27.08
CA SER A 548 20.00 -12.85 27.94
C SER A 548 19.05 -11.74 28.35
N MET A 549 19.37 -11.10 29.46
CA MET A 549 18.59 -9.99 30.00
C MET A 549 19.50 -8.98 30.68
N ARG A 550 19.29 -7.69 30.39
CA ARG A 550 20.06 -6.60 30.98
C ARG A 550 19.17 -5.38 31.18
N GLN A 551 19.30 -4.70 32.32
CA GLN A 551 18.65 -3.42 32.54
C GLN A 551 19.68 -2.29 32.47
N VAL A 552 19.40 -1.24 31.67
CA VAL A 552 20.24 -0.05 31.55
C VAL A 552 19.34 1.18 31.52
N ASP A 553 19.63 2.17 32.38
CA ASP A 553 18.87 3.42 32.51
C ASP A 553 17.34 3.21 32.62
N GLY A 554 16.94 2.18 33.38
CA GLY A 554 15.54 1.80 33.59
C GLY A 554 14.91 0.95 32.48
N VAL A 555 15.57 0.80 31.33
CA VAL A 555 15.09 0.03 30.17
C VAL A 555 15.58 -1.41 30.23
N TRP A 556 14.67 -2.37 30.05
CA TRP A 556 14.99 -3.79 29.94
C TRP A 556 15.33 -4.19 28.51
N PHE A 557 16.50 -4.78 28.31
CA PHE A 557 16.91 -5.43 27.06
C PHE A 557 16.78 -6.94 27.26
N VAL A 558 15.94 -7.57 26.44
CA VAL A 558 15.62 -8.99 26.55
C VAL A 558 15.94 -9.65 25.22
N ASN A 559 16.88 -10.59 25.22
CA ASN A 559 17.05 -11.52 24.11
C ASN A 559 16.24 -12.77 24.38
N CYS A 560 15.32 -13.14 23.50
CA CYS A 560 14.42 -14.28 23.72
C CYS A 560 15.14 -15.64 23.76
N GLY A 561 16.38 -15.71 23.28
CA GLY A 561 17.06 -16.95 22.96
C GLY A 561 16.74 -17.39 21.54
N SER A 562 16.50 -18.67 21.32
CA SER A 562 16.06 -19.18 20.02
C SER A 562 15.06 -20.31 20.18
N VAL A 563 13.96 -20.25 19.42
CA VAL A 563 12.99 -21.34 19.36
C VAL A 563 13.55 -22.51 18.58
N GLY A 564 14.18 -22.27 17.42
CA GLY A 564 14.49 -23.34 16.48
C GLY A 564 15.97 -23.60 16.23
N ARG A 565 16.86 -22.72 16.69
CA ARG A 565 18.30 -22.72 16.40
C ARG A 565 19.12 -22.18 17.58
N THR A 566 19.05 -22.86 18.71
CA THR A 566 19.83 -22.50 19.90
C THR A 566 21.34 -22.59 19.63
N GLU A 567 22.10 -21.72 20.30
CA GLU A 567 23.56 -21.62 20.13
C GLU A 567 24.34 -21.74 21.45
N ASP A 568 23.67 -22.08 22.54
CA ASP A 568 24.24 -22.19 23.88
C ASP A 568 24.46 -23.63 24.38
N GLY A 569 24.37 -24.61 23.48
CA GLY A 569 24.61 -26.02 23.76
C GLY A 569 23.42 -26.78 24.35
N ASP A 570 22.29 -26.13 24.59
CA ASP A 570 21.03 -26.78 24.97
C ASP A 570 20.09 -26.85 23.75
N PRO A 571 19.79 -28.04 23.20
CA PRO A 571 18.96 -28.18 22.00
C PRO A 571 17.46 -27.94 22.25
N ARG A 572 17.02 -27.76 23.51
CA ARG A 572 15.63 -27.41 23.82
C ARG A 572 15.31 -25.99 23.35
N ALA A 573 14.11 -25.83 22.80
CA ALA A 573 13.61 -24.53 22.37
C ALA A 573 13.59 -23.54 23.54
N CYS A 574 13.92 -22.27 23.29
CA CYS A 574 13.92 -21.23 24.29
C CYS A 574 13.04 -20.05 23.88
N TYR A 575 12.32 -19.50 24.84
CA TYR A 575 11.59 -18.25 24.70
C TYR A 575 11.56 -17.52 26.05
N ALA A 576 11.12 -16.26 26.09
CA ALA A 576 10.92 -15.52 27.34
C ALA A 576 9.42 -15.29 27.63
N LEU A 577 8.99 -15.44 28.87
CA LEU A 577 7.65 -15.13 29.33
C LEU A 577 7.66 -13.82 30.13
N LEU A 578 7.07 -12.78 29.57
CA LEU A 578 6.87 -11.48 30.21
C LEU A 578 5.52 -11.47 30.93
N SER A 579 5.50 -11.20 32.21
CA SER A 579 4.28 -10.89 32.97
C SER A 579 4.27 -9.41 33.36
N LEU A 580 3.11 -8.76 33.24
CA LEU A 580 2.85 -7.40 33.68
C LEU A 580 1.78 -7.44 34.77
N ASP A 581 2.03 -6.75 35.89
CA ASP A 581 1.23 -6.71 37.12
C ASP A 581 1.02 -8.06 37.83
N PRO A 582 2.06 -8.60 38.50
CA PRO A 582 3.37 -8.00 38.74
C PRO A 582 4.35 -8.18 37.57
N PHE A 583 5.27 -7.24 37.43
CA PHE A 583 6.35 -7.32 36.43
C PHE A 583 7.27 -8.51 36.70
N SER A 584 7.42 -9.40 35.72
CA SER A 584 8.46 -10.43 35.71
C SER A 584 8.81 -10.85 34.29
N ILE A 585 10.06 -11.23 34.05
CA ILE A 585 10.51 -11.79 32.77
C ILE A 585 11.34 -13.03 33.08
N VAL A 586 11.00 -14.17 32.48
CA VAL A 586 11.71 -15.43 32.71
C VAL A 586 11.94 -16.16 31.39
N HIS A 587 13.14 -16.67 31.17
CA HIS A 587 13.40 -17.58 30.04
C HIS A 587 12.90 -18.98 30.37
N VAL A 588 12.22 -19.60 29.41
CA VAL A 588 11.62 -20.92 29.52
C VAL A 588 12.26 -21.83 28.47
N ARG A 589 12.58 -23.07 28.89
CA ARG A 589 13.08 -24.13 28.01
C ARG A 589 11.99 -25.15 27.77
N VAL A 590 11.76 -25.47 26.50
CA VAL A 590 10.69 -26.36 26.06
C VAL A 590 11.30 -27.51 25.27
N SER A 591 11.10 -28.73 25.76
CA SER A 591 11.44 -29.94 25.01
C SER A 591 10.46 -30.10 23.84
N TYR A 592 10.97 -30.52 22.68
CA TYR A 592 10.17 -30.78 21.49
C TYR A 592 10.69 -32.02 20.76
N ASP A 593 9.94 -32.48 19.76
CA ASP A 593 10.30 -33.64 18.95
C ASP A 593 11.44 -33.30 17.97
N ILE A 594 12.68 -33.34 18.49
CA ILE A 594 13.92 -33.15 17.72
C ILE A 594 14.03 -34.19 16.60
N SER A 595 13.62 -35.43 16.85
CA SER A 595 13.65 -36.51 15.85
C SER A 595 12.80 -36.18 14.64
N ARG A 596 11.58 -35.65 14.83
CA ARG A 596 10.71 -35.18 13.74
C ARG A 596 11.35 -34.05 12.93
N ALA A 597 12.03 -33.12 13.59
CA ALA A 597 12.74 -32.03 12.90
C ALA A 597 13.90 -32.58 12.04
N ILE A 598 14.72 -33.47 12.60
CA ILE A 598 15.86 -34.09 11.91
C ILE A 598 15.42 -34.99 10.75
N ASP A 599 14.38 -35.80 10.94
CA ASP A 599 13.89 -36.70 9.91
C ASP A 599 13.29 -35.94 8.73
N ALA A 600 12.66 -34.79 8.98
CA ALA A 600 12.20 -33.90 7.91
C ALA A 600 13.37 -33.31 7.11
N LEU A 601 14.45 -32.88 7.78
CA LEU A 601 15.67 -32.42 7.10
C LEU A 601 16.26 -33.52 6.21
N ARG A 602 16.33 -34.76 6.72
CA ARG A 602 16.81 -35.94 5.96
C ARG A 602 15.95 -36.21 4.72
N LYS A 603 14.63 -36.27 4.90
CA LYS A 603 13.66 -36.51 3.81
C LYS A 603 13.71 -35.45 2.71
N ARG A 604 14.13 -34.23 3.05
CA ARG A 604 14.27 -33.10 2.12
C ARG A 604 15.69 -32.96 1.54
N HIS A 605 16.59 -33.89 1.86
CA HIS A 605 17.99 -33.90 1.43
C HIS A 605 18.75 -32.59 1.76
N LEU A 606 18.48 -32.04 2.94
CA LEU A 606 19.19 -30.85 3.44
C LEU A 606 20.52 -31.22 4.13
N PRO A 607 21.51 -30.31 4.16
CA PRO A 607 22.83 -30.55 4.74
C PRO A 607 22.81 -31.11 6.17
N ASP A 608 23.79 -31.95 6.46
CA ASP A 608 23.95 -32.60 7.77
C ASP A 608 24.27 -31.62 8.89
N SER A 609 24.97 -30.53 8.56
CA SER A 609 25.21 -29.40 9.46
C SER A 609 23.90 -28.86 10.06
N PHE A 610 22.79 -28.84 9.31
CA PHE A 610 21.50 -28.35 9.82
C PHE A 610 20.92 -29.29 10.88
N ARG A 611 21.15 -30.60 10.70
CA ARG A 611 20.74 -31.62 11.67
C ARG A 611 21.53 -31.44 12.96
N ARG A 612 22.84 -31.21 12.85
CA ARG A 612 23.74 -30.96 13.99
C ARG A 612 23.40 -29.69 14.74
N ILE A 613 23.08 -28.59 14.05
CA ILE A 613 22.65 -27.35 14.72
C ILE A 613 21.44 -27.62 15.63
N ILE A 614 20.44 -28.35 15.12
CA ILE A 614 19.21 -28.66 15.89
C ILE A 614 19.50 -29.63 17.04
N SER A 615 20.30 -30.68 16.82
CA SER A 615 20.55 -31.71 17.84
C SER A 615 21.55 -31.29 18.91
N GLU A 616 22.55 -30.48 18.55
CA GLU A 616 23.64 -30.07 19.43
C GLU A 616 23.42 -28.69 20.05
N GLY A 617 22.52 -27.86 19.50
CA GLY A 617 22.30 -26.48 19.96
C GLY A 617 23.54 -25.60 19.80
N LYS A 618 24.29 -25.78 18.71
CA LYS A 618 25.55 -25.07 18.43
C LYS A 618 25.48 -24.23 17.16
N PRO A 619 26.30 -23.16 17.07
CA PRO A 619 26.44 -22.35 15.85
C PRO A 619 26.84 -23.16 14.61
N LEU A 620 26.43 -22.69 13.42
CA LEU A 620 26.72 -23.35 12.14
C LEU A 620 28.22 -23.50 11.90
N ASP A 621 29.01 -22.48 12.22
CA ASP A 621 30.46 -22.46 12.07
C ASP A 621 31.14 -23.56 12.90
N VAL A 622 30.66 -23.83 14.11
CA VAL A 622 31.20 -24.90 14.97
C VAL A 622 30.86 -26.29 14.42
N VAL A 623 29.64 -26.51 13.93
CA VAL A 623 29.23 -27.84 13.44
C VAL A 623 29.67 -28.14 12.00
N SER A 624 30.13 -27.12 11.28
CA SER A 624 30.61 -27.26 9.89
C SER A 624 32.10 -27.60 9.80
N GLU A 625 32.84 -27.58 10.92
CA GLU A 625 34.22 -28.07 10.96
C GLU A 625 34.24 -29.61 10.84
N PRO A 626 35.09 -30.18 9.97
CA PRO A 626 35.20 -31.63 9.81
C PRO A 626 35.77 -32.27 11.08
N GLU A 627 35.21 -33.40 11.52
CA GLU A 627 35.63 -34.16 12.71
C GLU A 627 37.05 -34.76 12.63
N ASP A 628 37.84 -34.48 11.58
CA ASP A 628 39.18 -35.04 11.35
C ASP A 628 40.33 -34.13 11.83
N SER A 629 40.27 -33.62 13.07
CA SER A 629 41.39 -32.90 13.70
C SER A 629 41.57 -33.21 15.19
N LEU A 630 41.43 -34.47 15.58
CA LEU A 630 41.89 -35.01 16.88
C LEU A 630 42.76 -36.24 16.69
#